data_AF-A0A9D7V483-F1
#
_entry.id   AF-A0A9D7V483-F1
#
_cell.length_a   1.000
_cell.length_b   1.000
_cell.length_c   1.000
_cell.angle_alpha   90.00
_cell.angle_beta   90.00
_cell.angle_gamma   90.00
#
_symmetry.space_group_name_H-M   'P 1'
#
loop_
_entity.id
_entity.type
_entity.pdbx_description
1 polymer ?
#
loop_
_entity_poly.entity_id
_entity_poly.type
_entity_poly.pdbx_seq_one_letter_code
_entity_poly.pdbx_strand_id
1 'polypeptide(L)'
;MVIWVDGDTIFFLYLRRTRSINKFMARKAEKLLEKLRQNKAGWRANELKALYEGFGFTIRAGSNHDVVTHPDYPQLRATLPRHAKELLPTYASQALKNIEAVIALQERVEDEDE
;
A
#
# COMPACT_ATOMS: atom_id res chain seq x y z
N MET A 1 1.07 8.95 -35.16
CA MET A 1 0.13 7.88 -35.52
C MET A 1 -0.86 7.76 -34.37
N VAL A 2 -2.10 8.18 -34.61
CA VAL A 2 -3.17 8.28 -33.60
C VAL A 2 -3.88 6.94 -33.51
N ILE A 3 -4.14 6.46 -32.31
CA ILE A 3 -5.16 5.43 -32.07
C ILE A 3 -6.00 5.86 -30.87
N TRP A 4 -7.25 6.19 -31.17
CA TRP A 4 -8.36 6.32 -30.24
C TRP A 4 -9.03 4.94 -30.19
N VAL A 5 -9.29 4.41 -28.99
CA VAL A 5 -10.21 3.29 -28.79
C VAL A 5 -11.03 3.58 -27.54
N ASP A 6 -12.34 3.53 -27.74
CA ASP A 6 -13.44 3.67 -26.81
C ASP A 6 -13.27 2.95 -25.45
N GLY A 7 -13.93 3.54 -24.45
CA GLY A 7 -14.77 2.81 -23.50
C GLY A 7 -14.10 1.79 -22.59
N ASP A 8 -13.76 2.25 -21.38
CA ASP A 8 -13.67 1.45 -20.15
C ASP A 8 -12.54 0.39 -20.09
N THR A 9 -11.63 0.61 -19.14
CA THR A 9 -10.48 -0.25 -18.77
C THR A 9 -9.24 -0.08 -19.66
N ILE A 10 -8.23 0.64 -19.14
CA ILE A 10 -6.79 0.31 -19.17
C ILE A 10 -6.08 1.30 -18.22
N PHE A 11 -5.91 0.91 -16.95
CA PHE A 11 -4.88 1.46 -16.08
C PHE A 11 -3.61 0.61 -16.27
N PHE A 12 -3.00 0.69 -17.45
CA PHE A 12 -1.66 0.16 -17.72
C PHE A 12 -0.86 1.21 -18.48
N LEU A 13 -0.49 2.26 -17.76
CA LEU A 13 0.62 3.14 -18.12
C LEU A 13 1.32 3.49 -16.82
N TYR A 14 2.15 2.57 -16.31
CA TYR A 14 3.04 2.85 -15.18
C TYR A 14 4.13 3.79 -15.69
N LEU A 15 3.76 5.06 -15.75
CA LEU A 15 4.62 6.16 -16.14
C LEU A 15 5.75 6.22 -15.12
N ARG A 16 6.99 6.02 -15.57
CA ARG A 16 8.26 6.23 -14.85
C ARG A 16 8.47 7.73 -14.52
N ARG A 17 7.45 8.44 -14.01
CA ARG A 17 7.49 9.88 -13.72
C ARG A 17 6.35 10.38 -12.82
N THR A 18 6.23 9.88 -11.59
CA THR A 18 5.43 10.52 -10.52
C THR A 18 6.23 10.69 -9.22
N ARG A 19 7.55 10.94 -9.31
CA ARG A 19 8.42 11.15 -8.13
C ARG A 19 7.91 12.22 -7.16
N SER A 20 7.19 13.25 -7.63
CA SER A 20 6.77 14.37 -6.77
C SER A 20 5.44 14.15 -6.04
N ILE A 21 4.50 13.37 -6.60
CA ILE A 21 3.19 13.11 -5.95
C ILE A 21 3.35 11.98 -4.92
N ASN A 22 4.13 10.94 -5.25
CA ASN A 22 4.45 9.85 -4.31
C ASN A 22 5.16 10.37 -3.05
N LYS A 23 6.02 11.39 -3.15
CA LYS A 23 6.78 11.91 -2.01
C LYS A 23 5.90 12.57 -0.93
N PHE A 24 4.80 13.23 -1.30
CA PHE A 24 3.89 13.84 -0.34
C PHE A 24 2.94 12.82 0.32
N MET A 25 2.49 11.82 -0.44
CA MET A 25 1.73 10.69 0.11
C MET A 25 2.61 9.85 1.05
N ALA A 26 3.87 9.62 0.68
CA ALA A 26 4.89 9.02 1.54
C ALA A 26 5.02 9.76 2.87
N ARG A 27 5.19 11.10 2.88
CA ARG A 27 5.30 11.86 4.16
C ARG A 27 4.10 11.71 5.11
N LYS A 28 2.88 11.58 4.57
CA LYS A 28 1.70 11.31 5.41
C LYS A 28 1.66 9.85 5.88
N ALA A 29 2.00 8.93 4.99
CA ALA A 29 2.07 7.50 5.29
C ALA A 29 3.18 7.16 6.29
N GLU A 30 4.34 7.81 6.21
CA GLU A 30 5.46 7.72 7.15
C GLU A 30 5.03 8.13 8.56
N LYS A 31 4.31 9.25 8.71
CA LYS A 31 3.74 9.65 10.00
C LYS A 31 2.73 8.64 10.54
N LEU A 32 1.95 8.00 9.67
CA LEU A 32 1.04 6.93 10.06
C LEU A 32 1.83 5.67 10.46
N LEU A 33 2.93 5.36 9.79
CA LEU A 33 3.83 4.25 10.11
C LEU A 33 4.49 4.46 11.48
N GLU A 34 4.95 5.68 11.78
CA GLU A 34 5.48 6.02 13.10
C GLU A 34 4.43 5.83 14.20
N LYS A 35 3.18 6.27 13.95
CA LYS A 35 2.07 6.00 14.87
C LYS A 35 1.79 4.50 15.03
N LEU A 36 1.87 3.72 13.96
CA LEU A 36 1.66 2.27 13.98
C LEU A 36 2.76 1.56 14.79
N ARG A 37 3.99 2.08 14.73
CA ARG A 37 5.12 1.61 15.56
C ARG A 37 4.90 1.91 17.04
N GLN A 38 4.36 3.08 17.37
CA GLN A 38 4.09 3.49 18.74
C GLN A 38 2.88 2.78 19.35
N ASN A 39 1.79 2.64 18.59
CA ASN A 39 0.56 2.01 19.05
C ASN A 39 -0.01 1.09 17.96
N LYS A 40 -0.14 -0.19 18.30
CA LYS A 40 -0.68 -1.23 17.40
C LYS A 40 -2.19 -1.48 17.60
N ALA A 41 -2.80 -0.88 18.62
CA ALA A 41 -4.22 -1.07 18.96
C ALA A 41 -5.08 0.11 18.47
N GLY A 42 -6.39 -0.13 18.28
CA GLY A 42 -7.36 0.90 17.93
C GLY A 42 -7.36 1.32 16.46
N TRP A 43 -6.63 0.62 15.59
CA TRP A 43 -6.60 0.92 14.16
C TRP A 43 -7.89 0.47 13.47
N ARG A 44 -8.43 1.36 12.63
CA ARG A 44 -9.60 1.06 11.81
C ARG A 44 -9.19 0.57 10.43
N ALA A 45 -10.06 -0.21 9.78
CA ALA A 45 -9.80 -0.71 8.43
C ALA A 45 -9.47 0.42 7.44
N ASN A 46 -10.18 1.54 7.49
CA ASN A 46 -9.91 2.68 6.61
C ASN A 46 -8.52 3.32 6.84
N GLU A 47 -8.03 3.34 8.09
CA GLU A 47 -6.70 3.90 8.40
C GLU A 47 -5.59 3.00 7.87
N LEU A 48 -5.73 1.68 8.01
CA LEU A 48 -4.79 0.73 7.41
C LEU A 48 -4.83 0.78 5.88
N LYS A 49 -6.00 0.94 5.27
CA LYS A 49 -6.11 1.12 3.82
C LYS A 49 -5.34 2.34 3.33
N ALA A 50 -5.56 3.50 3.98
CA ALA A 50 -4.84 4.72 3.64
C ALA A 50 -3.32 4.58 3.82
N LEU A 51 -2.88 3.84 4.84
CA LEU A 51 -1.47 3.51 5.03
C LEU A 51 -0.94 2.68 3.86
N TYR A 52 -1.62 1.58 3.51
CA TYR A 52 -1.24 0.72 2.40
C TYR A 52 -1.19 1.46 1.05
N GLU A 53 -2.21 2.25 0.73
CA GLU A 53 -2.26 3.07 -0.48
C GLU A 53 -1.09 4.07 -0.54
N GLY A 54 -0.72 4.65 0.60
CA GLY A 54 0.41 5.58 0.71
C GLY A 54 1.77 4.92 0.44
N PHE A 55 1.89 3.61 0.65
CA PHE A 55 3.08 2.80 0.33
C PHE A 55 2.98 2.08 -1.02
N GLY A 56 2.00 2.43 -1.86
CA GLY A 56 1.88 1.87 -3.22
C GLY A 56 1.20 0.50 -3.30
N PHE A 57 0.62 0.01 -2.20
CA PHE A 57 -0.20 -1.19 -2.26
C PHE A 57 -1.53 -0.90 -2.96
N THR A 58 -2.00 -1.90 -3.69
CA THR A 58 -3.32 -1.90 -4.33
C THR A 58 -4.29 -2.70 -3.46
N ILE A 59 -5.47 -2.14 -3.24
CA ILE A 59 -6.54 -2.79 -2.48
C ILE A 59 -7.62 -3.25 -3.46
N ARG A 60 -7.94 -4.55 -3.44
CA ARG A 60 -9.05 -5.13 -4.17
C ARG A 60 -10.17 -5.48 -3.21
N ALA A 61 -11.36 -4.94 -3.48
CA ALA A 61 -12.54 -5.24 -2.69
C ALA A 61 -12.95 -6.70 -2.89
N GLY A 62 -13.05 -7.45 -1.80
CA GLY A 62 -13.64 -8.79 -1.80
C GLY A 62 -15.04 -8.79 -1.20
N SER A 63 -15.61 -9.99 -1.05
CA SER A 63 -16.95 -10.18 -0.47
C SER A 63 -16.99 -9.87 1.04
N ASN A 64 -16.13 -10.54 1.82
CA ASN A 64 -16.06 -10.37 3.29
C ASN A 64 -14.81 -9.64 3.78
N HIS A 65 -13.74 -9.66 3.00
CA HIS A 65 -12.46 -9.03 3.29
C HIS A 65 -11.91 -8.36 2.05
N ASP A 66 -11.20 -7.25 2.23
CA ASP A 66 -10.42 -6.63 1.18
C ASP A 66 -9.05 -7.29 1.12
N VAL A 67 -8.56 -7.49 -0.10
CA VAL A 67 -7.25 -8.08 -0.36
C VAL A 67 -6.30 -6.96 -0.73
N VAL A 68 -5.23 -6.84 0.03
CA VAL A 68 -4.17 -5.86 -0.18
C VAL A 68 -2.97 -6.57 -0.82
N THR A 69 -2.46 -6.04 -1.93
CA THR A 69 -1.34 -6.61 -2.68
C THR A 69 -0.45 -5.52 -3.24
N HIS A 70 0.87 -5.72 -3.22
CA HIS A 70 1.80 -4.81 -3.89
C HIS A 70 2.03 -5.23 -5.36
N PRO A 71 1.98 -4.31 -6.34
CA PRO A 71 2.17 -4.65 -7.76
C PRO A 71 3.58 -5.18 -8.05
N ASP A 72 4.61 -4.59 -7.46
CA ASP A 72 6.00 -5.00 -7.66
C ASP A 72 6.42 -6.22 -6.81
N TYR A 73 5.67 -6.50 -5.74
CA TYR A 73 5.97 -7.56 -4.77
C TYR A 73 4.71 -8.37 -4.45
N PRO A 74 4.24 -9.22 -5.37
CA PRO A 74 2.99 -9.98 -5.20
C PRO A 74 3.01 -10.95 -4.01
N GLN A 75 4.20 -11.31 -3.50
CA GLN A 75 4.37 -12.07 -2.27
C GLN A 75 3.92 -11.30 -1.02
N LEU A 76 3.91 -9.96 -1.08
CA LEU A 76 3.46 -9.09 0.01
C LEU A 76 1.96 -8.85 -0.14
N ARG A 77 1.19 -9.72 0.52
CA ARG A 77 -0.27 -9.67 0.56
C ARG A 77 -0.80 -9.60 1.99
N ALA A 78 -1.94 -8.95 2.16
CA ALA A 78 -2.66 -8.91 3.43
C ALA A 78 -4.17 -9.02 3.18
N THR A 79 -4.90 -9.52 4.16
CA THR A 79 -6.37 -9.50 4.16
C THR A 79 -6.84 -8.55 5.25
N LEU A 80 -7.76 -7.66 4.89
CA LEU A 80 -8.37 -6.70 5.82
C LEU A 80 -9.86 -6.98 5.93
N PRO A 81 -10.40 -7.24 7.13
CA PRO A 81 -11.84 -7.44 7.28
C PRO A 81 -12.57 -6.11 7.07
N ARG A 82 -13.59 -6.12 6.21
CA ARG A 82 -14.30 -4.89 5.79
C ARG A 82 -15.23 -4.33 6.87
N HIS A 83 -15.86 -5.22 7.64
CA HIS A 83 -16.92 -4.87 8.58
C HIS A 83 -16.44 -4.72 10.04
N ALA A 84 -15.14 -4.90 10.30
CA ALA A 84 -14.60 -4.76 11.64
C ALA A 84 -14.53 -3.28 12.04
N LYS A 85 -15.24 -2.90 13.11
CA LYS A 85 -15.17 -1.54 13.67
C LYS A 85 -13.80 -1.22 14.27
N GLU A 86 -13.16 -2.25 14.82
CA GLU A 86 -11.83 -2.21 15.41
C GLU A 86 -11.06 -3.44 14.95
N LEU A 87 -9.82 -3.22 14.49
CA LEU A 87 -8.96 -4.32 14.09
C LEU A 87 -8.13 -4.80 15.26
N LEU A 88 -7.95 -6.12 15.33
CA LEU A 88 -7.02 -6.73 16.26
C LEU A 88 -5.59 -6.20 16.00
N PRO A 89 -4.77 -6.02 17.04
CA PRO A 89 -3.38 -5.57 16.90
C PRO A 89 -2.52 -6.43 15.97
N THR A 90 -2.94 -7.68 15.71
CA THR A 90 -2.35 -8.60 14.75
C THR A 90 -2.38 -8.04 13.32
N TYR A 91 -3.47 -7.37 12.92
CA TYR A 91 -3.56 -6.77 11.58
C TYR A 91 -2.64 -5.56 11.42
N ALA A 92 -2.53 -4.72 12.46
CA ALA A 92 -1.57 -3.63 12.51
C ALA A 92 -0.13 -4.14 12.45
N SER A 93 0.18 -5.21 13.17
CA SER A 93 1.50 -5.86 13.14
C SER A 93 1.83 -6.46 11.77
N GLN A 94 0.85 -7.08 11.11
CA GLN A 94 1.03 -7.60 9.75
C GLN A 94 1.25 -6.47 8.74
N ALA A 95 0.53 -5.37 8.87
CA ALA A 95 0.72 -4.19 8.02
C ALA A 95 2.11 -3.60 8.17
N LEU A 96 2.57 -3.43 9.41
CA LEU A 96 3.93 -2.97 9.70
C LEU A 96 4.97 -3.87 9.02
N LYS A 97 4.85 -5.19 9.20
CA LYS A 97 5.79 -6.16 8.61
C LYS A 97 5.83 -6.09 7.08
N ASN A 98 4.67 -5.98 6.44
CA ASN A 98 4.59 -5.90 4.98
C ASN A 98 5.21 -4.60 4.44
N ILE A 99 4.96 -3.48 5.11
CA ILE A 99 5.50 -2.18 4.72
C ILE A 99 7.01 -2.13 4.92
N GLU A 100 7.52 -2.59 6.06
CA GLU A 100 8.96 -2.66 6.31
C GLU A 100 9.67 -3.56 5.30
N ALA A 101 9.03 -4.66 4.88
CA ALA A 101 9.55 -5.50 3.81
C ALA A 101 9.63 -4.77 2.47
N VAL A 102 8.61 -3.96 2.11
CA VAL A 102 8.66 -3.13 0.88
C VAL A 102 9.81 -2.14 0.96
N ILE A 103 9.95 -1.41 2.08
CA ILE A 103 11.00 -0.41 2.25
C ILE A 103 12.39 -1.05 2.10
N ALA A 104 12.63 -2.18 2.77
CA ALA A 104 13.90 -2.88 2.68
C ALA A 104 14.20 -3.44 1.28
N LEU A 105 13.16 -3.84 0.53
CA LEU A 105 13.30 -4.28 -0.86
C LEU A 105 13.54 -3.11 -1.82
N GLN A 106 13.00 -1.93 -1.54
CA GLN A 106 13.24 -0.72 -2.33
C GLN A 106 14.66 -0.19 -2.11
N GLU A 107 15.15 -0.19 -0.87
CA GLU A 107 16.51 0.27 -0.52
C GLU A 107 17.59 -0.59 -1.22
N ARG A 108 17.45 -1.92 -1.24
CA ARG A 108 18.39 -2.81 -1.96
C ARG A 108 18.51 -2.55 -3.45
N VAL A 109 17.46 -2.03 -4.09
CA VAL A 109 17.49 -1.74 -5.53
C VAL A 109 18.25 -0.44 -5.80
N GLU A 110 18.32 0.49 -4.85
CA GLU A 110 19.06 1.74 -5.01
C GLU A 110 20.58 1.57 -4.95
N ASP A 111 21.07 0.51 -4.27
CA ASP A 111 22.52 0.22 -4.15
C ASP A 111 23.14 -0.41 -5.41
N GLU A 112 22.34 -0.95 -6.35
CA GLU A 112 22.85 -1.64 -7.54
C GLU A 112 23.10 -0.72 -8.75
N ASP A 113 22.70 0.56 -8.67
CA ASP A 113 22.77 1.54 -9.76
C ASP A 113 23.94 2.57 -9.60
N GLU A 114 24.87 2.37 -8.66
CA GLU A 114 26.07 3.22 -8.46
C GLU A 114 27.38 2.62 -9.02
#